data_AF-A0A017TJL5-F1
#
_entry.id   AF-A0A017TJL5-F1
#
_cell.length_a   1.000
_cell.length_b   1.000
_cell.length_c   1.000
_cell.angle_alpha   90.00
_cell.angle_beta   90.00
_cell.angle_gamma   90.00
#
_symmetry.space_group_name_H-M   'P 1'
#
loop_
_entity.id
_entity.type
_entity.pdbx_description
1 polymer ?
#
loop_
_entity_poly.entity_id
_entity_poly.type
_entity_poly.pdbx_seq_one_letter_code
_entity_poly.pdbx_strand_id
1 'polypeptide(L)'
;MLRGSSPRWTSSLLSAAALTAALTAAFTAGMGTASAQEKVTGTGKGIVGTALLGGEAVMIGMGAFGVEATWPYLVFGSAGMIAGGIGGWAIEGAAPPAEVPLYLLAGGMALIIPTVVVTLNATAYSPPEERDEPLKNEPSPDGPKVEGDLKVTSQLTSQRTRPAAHPRPRPALGLLDLDPQRVAFGLPAPDVRPLYSPQEMLRFGVTQGQEFRFSVVRAAF
;
A
#
# COMPACT_ATOMS: atom_id res chain seq x y z
N MET A 1 20.60 32.50 35.43
CA MET A 1 20.46 31.22 34.71
C MET A 1 19.28 31.37 33.75
N LEU A 2 19.52 31.67 32.47
CA LEU A 2 18.48 31.79 31.44
C LEU A 2 18.87 30.86 30.29
N ARG A 3 18.20 29.72 30.18
CA ARG A 3 18.36 28.76 29.07
C ARG A 3 17.34 29.15 28.00
N GLY A 4 17.81 29.81 26.95
CA GLY A 4 17.00 30.22 25.81
C GLY A 4 16.46 29.01 25.04
N SER A 5 15.16 28.95 24.89
CA SER A 5 14.46 28.04 23.98
C SER A 5 14.65 28.54 22.54
N SER A 6 15.41 27.80 21.73
CA SER A 6 15.51 28.07 20.29
C SER A 6 14.19 27.68 19.59
N PRO A 7 13.67 28.52 18.68
CA PRO A 7 12.41 28.26 17.99
C PRO A 7 12.59 27.18 16.92
N ARG A 8 11.75 26.14 16.97
CA ARG A 8 11.65 25.00 16.03
C ARG A 8 11.32 25.40 14.58
N TRP A 9 11.18 26.71 14.32
CA TRP A 9 10.78 27.32 13.06
C TRP A 9 11.90 27.41 12.03
N THR A 10 13.17 27.50 12.48
CA THR A 10 14.32 27.59 11.57
C THR A 10 14.55 26.29 10.80
N SER A 11 14.32 25.15 11.44
CA SER A 11 14.39 23.81 10.82
C SER A 11 13.36 23.63 9.69
N SER A 12 12.14 24.15 9.84
CA SER A 12 11.09 24.02 8.81
C SER A 12 11.38 24.86 7.55
N LEU A 13 11.99 26.03 7.71
CA LEU A 13 12.34 26.92 6.59
C LEU A 13 13.52 26.38 5.78
N LEU A 14 14.50 25.75 6.43
CA LEU A 14 15.63 25.08 5.77
C LEU A 14 15.18 23.85 4.97
N SER A 15 14.23 23.06 5.49
CA SER A 15 13.66 21.92 4.76
C SER A 15 12.82 22.34 3.56
N ALA A 16 12.02 23.41 3.67
CA ALA A 16 11.25 23.94 2.55
C ALA A 16 12.16 24.49 1.42
N ALA A 17 13.23 25.19 1.77
CA ALA A 17 14.21 25.70 0.81
C ALA A 17 14.96 24.54 0.10
N ALA A 18 15.32 23.48 0.83
CA ALA A 18 15.98 22.30 0.26
C ALA A 18 15.05 21.52 -0.69
N LEU A 19 13.76 21.39 -0.36
CA LEU A 19 12.77 20.77 -1.22
C LEU A 19 12.56 21.57 -2.51
N THR A 20 12.50 22.90 -2.39
CA THR A 20 12.35 23.81 -3.53
C THR A 20 13.59 23.75 -4.43
N ALA A 21 14.79 23.76 -3.84
CA ALA A 21 16.05 23.64 -4.58
C ALA A 21 16.21 22.26 -5.26
N ALA A 22 15.79 21.17 -4.60
CA ALA A 22 15.80 19.83 -5.16
C ALA A 22 14.79 19.67 -6.31
N LEU A 23 13.56 20.22 -6.16
CA LEU A 23 12.59 20.26 -7.25
C LEU A 23 13.11 21.08 -8.43
N THR A 24 13.73 22.24 -8.16
CA THR A 24 14.26 23.12 -9.22
C THR A 24 15.43 22.45 -9.95
N ALA A 25 16.35 21.82 -9.21
CA ALA A 25 17.49 21.10 -9.79
C ALA A 25 17.05 19.89 -10.62
N ALA A 26 16.09 19.11 -10.12
CA ALA A 26 15.51 17.98 -10.86
C ALA A 26 14.78 18.44 -12.14
N PHE A 27 14.09 19.58 -12.09
CA PHE A 27 13.42 20.17 -13.25
C PHE A 27 14.42 20.66 -14.32
N THR A 28 15.55 21.23 -13.89
CA THR A 28 16.59 21.72 -14.82
C THR A 28 17.46 20.61 -15.42
N ALA A 29 17.70 19.52 -14.69
CA ALA A 29 18.59 18.44 -15.15
C ALA A 29 17.93 17.51 -16.19
N GLY A 30 16.59 17.53 -16.32
CA GLY A 30 15.83 16.69 -17.26
C GLY A 30 15.46 17.36 -18.60
N MET A 31 15.71 18.66 -18.78
CA MET A 31 15.41 19.38 -20.01
C MET A 31 16.48 19.12 -21.10
N GLY A 32 16.51 17.89 -21.61
CA GLY A 32 17.16 17.61 -22.89
C GLY A 32 16.33 18.23 -24.02
N THR A 33 16.95 19.03 -24.89
CA THR A 33 16.30 19.52 -26.12
C THR A 33 16.16 18.36 -27.11
N ALA A 34 15.09 17.60 -26.98
CA ALA A 34 14.71 16.60 -27.98
C ALA A 34 13.97 17.31 -29.13
N SER A 35 14.68 17.61 -30.21
CA SER A 35 14.05 18.08 -31.46
C SER A 35 13.43 16.88 -32.16
N ALA A 36 12.10 16.75 -32.08
CA ALA A 36 11.38 15.78 -32.89
C ALA A 36 11.37 16.25 -34.36
N GLN A 37 11.89 15.41 -35.26
CA GLN A 37 11.91 15.66 -36.71
C GLN A 37 10.53 15.36 -37.36
N GLU A 38 9.57 14.88 -36.57
CA GLU A 38 8.24 14.45 -36.99
C GLU A 38 7.16 14.98 -36.04
N LYS A 39 5.98 15.31 -36.57
CA LYS A 39 4.88 15.97 -35.83
C LYS A 39 4.27 14.98 -34.81
N VAL A 40 4.74 15.05 -33.58
CA VAL A 40 4.22 14.24 -32.47
C VAL A 40 2.78 14.66 -32.16
N THR A 41 1.83 13.73 -32.27
CA THR A 41 0.46 13.96 -31.82
C THR A 41 0.38 13.92 -30.29
N GLY A 42 -0.19 14.98 -29.69
CA GLY A 42 -0.33 15.15 -28.24
C GLY A 42 -1.51 14.42 -27.61
N THR A 43 -2.33 13.72 -28.39
CA THR A 43 -3.59 13.11 -27.95
C THR A 43 -3.38 12.14 -26.78
N GLY A 44 -4.12 12.34 -25.69
CA GLY A 44 -4.06 11.55 -24.46
C GLY A 44 -2.86 11.83 -23.55
N LYS A 45 -1.79 12.45 -24.05
CA LYS A 45 -0.57 12.71 -23.24
C LYS A 45 -0.82 13.79 -22.19
N GLY A 46 -1.69 14.74 -22.49
CA GLY A 46 -2.08 15.80 -21.57
C GLY A 46 -2.90 15.24 -20.43
N ILE A 47 -3.86 14.35 -20.72
CA ILE A 47 -4.65 13.63 -19.72
C ILE A 47 -3.76 12.80 -18.80
N VAL A 48 -2.90 11.94 -19.36
CA VAL A 48 -2.03 11.08 -18.54
C VAL A 48 -1.03 11.90 -17.73
N GLY A 49 -0.42 12.92 -18.34
CA GLY A 49 0.57 13.75 -17.67
C GLY A 49 0.00 14.56 -16.52
N THR A 50 -1.17 15.16 -16.71
CA THR A 50 -1.86 15.91 -15.65
C THR A 50 -2.47 15.01 -14.59
N ALA A 51 -2.93 13.80 -14.94
CA ALA A 51 -3.35 12.81 -13.94
C ALA A 51 -2.18 12.41 -13.04
N LEU A 52 -1.02 12.11 -13.61
CA LEU A 52 0.19 11.88 -12.82
C LEU A 52 0.49 13.11 -11.96
N LEU A 53 0.65 14.29 -12.58
CA LEU A 53 0.98 15.52 -11.87
C LEU A 53 0.00 15.86 -10.74
N GLY A 54 -1.30 15.62 -10.93
CA GLY A 54 -2.33 15.82 -9.91
C GLY A 54 -2.20 14.86 -8.72
N GLY A 55 -1.89 13.59 -8.98
CA GLY A 55 -1.61 12.61 -7.92
C GLY A 55 -0.35 12.96 -7.13
N GLU A 56 0.73 13.25 -7.84
CA GLU A 56 2.02 13.62 -7.25
C GLU A 56 1.90 14.89 -6.39
N ALA A 57 1.22 15.93 -6.87
CA ALA A 57 1.04 17.18 -6.13
C ALA A 57 0.32 16.97 -4.78
N VAL A 58 -0.71 16.11 -4.76
CA VAL A 58 -1.45 15.78 -3.55
C VAL A 58 -0.61 14.94 -2.59
N MET A 59 0.05 13.89 -3.10
CA MET A 59 0.88 12.99 -2.28
C MET A 59 2.10 13.71 -1.69
N ILE A 60 2.79 14.54 -2.47
CA ILE A 60 3.89 15.38 -1.96
C ILE A 60 3.37 16.33 -0.90
N GLY A 61 2.23 16.99 -1.13
CA GLY A 61 1.62 17.90 -0.15
C GLY A 61 1.38 17.20 1.19
N MET A 62 0.74 16.03 1.18
CA MET A 62 0.48 15.25 2.40
C MET A 62 1.77 14.79 3.10
N GLY A 63 2.75 14.28 2.34
CA GLY A 63 4.03 13.87 2.92
C GLY A 63 4.82 15.05 3.49
N ALA A 64 4.75 16.22 2.86
CA ALA A 64 5.35 17.46 3.38
C ALA A 64 4.67 17.94 4.67
N PHE A 65 3.36 17.69 4.83
CA PHE A 65 2.62 17.95 6.07
C PHE A 65 2.75 16.83 7.12
N GLY A 66 3.52 15.77 6.85
CA GLY A 66 3.79 14.70 7.81
C GLY A 66 2.60 13.77 8.04
N VAL A 67 1.77 13.53 7.02
CA VAL A 67 0.70 12.54 7.11
C VAL A 67 1.32 11.14 7.19
N GLU A 68 1.27 10.49 8.36
CA GLU A 68 1.89 9.17 8.58
C GLU A 68 1.01 8.00 8.14
N ALA A 69 -0.32 8.18 8.21
CA ALA A 69 -1.27 7.14 7.82
C ALA A 69 -1.18 6.90 6.30
N THR A 70 -1.19 5.64 5.86
CA THR A 70 -1.11 5.28 4.43
C THR A 70 -2.44 5.47 3.68
N TRP A 71 -3.58 5.26 4.35
CA TRP A 71 -4.90 5.33 3.69
C TRP A 71 -5.22 6.68 3.01
N PRO A 72 -4.85 7.87 3.56
CA PRO A 72 -5.09 9.15 2.92
C PRO A 72 -4.35 9.28 1.59
N TYR A 73 -3.15 8.72 1.46
CA TYR A 73 -2.41 8.72 0.20
C TYR A 73 -3.15 7.98 -0.90
N LEU A 74 -3.82 6.86 -0.57
CA LEU A 74 -4.62 6.13 -1.55
C LEU A 74 -5.85 6.94 -1.99
N VAL A 75 -6.59 7.52 -1.03
CA VAL A 75 -7.83 8.24 -1.31
C VAL A 75 -7.57 9.58 -1.98
N PHE A 76 -6.77 10.43 -1.36
CA PHE A 76 -6.52 11.78 -1.87
C PHE A 76 -5.56 11.77 -3.07
N GLY A 77 -4.59 10.84 -3.10
CA GLY A 77 -3.72 10.68 -4.26
C GLY A 77 -4.51 10.27 -5.51
N SER A 78 -5.39 9.25 -5.40
CA SER A 78 -6.25 8.87 -6.53
C SER A 78 -7.26 9.96 -6.91
N ALA A 79 -7.84 10.67 -5.94
CA ALA A 79 -8.69 11.84 -6.21
C ALA A 79 -7.92 12.94 -6.95
N GLY A 80 -6.66 13.20 -6.56
CA GLY A 80 -5.75 14.10 -7.24
C GLY A 80 -5.48 13.68 -8.68
N MET A 81 -5.30 12.38 -8.94
CA MET A 81 -5.14 11.87 -10.29
C MET A 81 -6.38 12.06 -11.16
N ILE A 82 -7.58 11.84 -10.61
CA ILE A 82 -8.84 12.06 -11.33
C ILE A 82 -9.02 13.55 -11.65
N ALA A 83 -8.81 14.43 -10.65
CA ALA A 83 -8.89 15.87 -10.84
C ALA A 83 -7.86 16.36 -11.88
N GLY A 84 -6.64 15.83 -11.81
CA GLY A 84 -5.58 16.06 -12.78
C GLY A 84 -5.99 15.65 -14.19
N GLY A 85 -6.50 14.43 -14.36
CA GLY A 85 -6.95 13.92 -15.66
C GLY A 85 -8.09 14.73 -16.28
N ILE A 86 -9.03 15.22 -15.48
CA ILE A 86 -10.07 16.16 -15.95
C ILE A 86 -9.44 17.47 -16.43
N GLY A 87 -8.43 17.97 -15.71
CA GLY A 87 -7.63 19.12 -16.13
C GLY A 87 -6.93 18.88 -17.47
N GLY A 88 -6.32 17.71 -17.66
CA GLY A 88 -5.69 17.35 -18.93
C GLY A 88 -6.67 17.20 -20.08
N TRP A 89 -7.88 16.69 -19.83
CA TRP A 89 -8.93 16.63 -20.83
C TRP A 89 -9.34 18.03 -21.29
N ALA A 90 -9.50 18.97 -20.34
CA ALA A 90 -9.79 20.36 -20.67
C ALA A 90 -8.64 21.04 -21.44
N ILE A 91 -7.38 20.75 -21.06
CA ILE A 91 -6.19 21.24 -21.78
C ILE A 91 -6.15 20.70 -23.21
N GLU A 92 -6.39 19.40 -23.43
CA GLU A 92 -6.43 18.83 -24.79
C GLU A 92 -7.58 19.41 -25.62
N GLY A 93 -8.74 19.67 -24.99
CA GLY A 93 -9.88 20.33 -25.63
C GLY A 93 -9.59 21.74 -26.13
N ALA A 94 -8.61 22.43 -25.55
CA ALA A 94 -8.16 23.75 -26.01
C ALA A 94 -7.22 23.70 -27.22
N ALA A 95 -6.89 22.51 -27.73
CA ALA A 95 -5.99 22.26 -28.86
C ALA A 95 -4.63 22.99 -28.77
N PRO A 96 -3.89 22.86 -27.65
CA PRO A 96 -2.60 23.51 -27.48
C PRO A 96 -1.53 22.90 -28.40
N PRO A 97 -0.38 23.57 -28.53
CA PRO A 97 0.80 22.99 -29.18
C PRO A 97 1.20 21.64 -28.53
N ALA A 98 1.73 20.71 -29.33
CA ALA A 98 1.99 19.33 -28.91
C ALA A 98 3.04 19.20 -27.80
N GLU A 99 3.85 20.23 -27.63
CA GLU A 99 4.88 20.34 -26.60
C GLU A 99 4.25 20.42 -25.20
N VAL A 100 3.07 21.04 -25.07
CA VAL A 100 2.42 21.24 -23.77
C VAL A 100 2.00 19.89 -23.14
N PRO A 101 1.23 19.02 -23.84
CA PRO A 101 0.97 17.65 -23.36
C PRO A 101 2.25 16.85 -23.08
N LEU A 102 3.30 17.06 -23.87
CA LEU A 102 4.57 16.36 -23.71
C LEU A 102 5.29 16.78 -22.42
N TYR A 103 5.33 18.09 -22.12
CA TYR A 103 5.92 18.60 -20.89
C TYR A 103 5.11 18.24 -19.65
N LEU A 104 3.78 18.21 -19.75
CA LEU A 104 2.93 17.75 -18.65
C LEU A 104 3.18 16.27 -18.33
N LEU A 105 3.31 15.43 -19.35
CA LEU A 105 3.66 14.02 -19.18
C LEU A 105 5.07 13.85 -18.60
N ALA A 106 6.06 14.53 -19.19
CA ALA A 106 7.44 14.48 -18.71
C ALA A 106 7.55 14.98 -17.26
N GLY A 107 6.85 16.06 -16.93
CA GLY A 107 6.79 16.61 -15.57
C GLY A 107 6.15 15.64 -14.58
N GLY A 108 5.02 15.01 -14.94
CA GLY A 108 4.39 13.99 -14.10
C GLY A 108 5.31 12.80 -13.83
N MET A 109 6.01 12.30 -14.86
CA MET A 109 6.97 11.21 -14.71
C MET A 109 8.21 11.61 -13.88
N ALA A 110 8.69 12.85 -14.03
CA ALA A 110 9.83 13.35 -13.28
C ALA A 110 9.55 13.46 -11.78
N LEU A 111 8.30 13.71 -11.40
CA LEU A 111 7.89 13.86 -9.98
C LEU A 111 7.77 12.53 -9.22
N ILE A 112 7.70 11.38 -9.92
CA ILE A 112 7.55 10.06 -9.30
C ILE A 112 8.61 9.80 -8.23
N ILE A 113 9.89 10.05 -8.56
CA ILE A 113 10.99 9.78 -7.63
C ILE A 113 10.88 10.67 -6.37
N PRO A 114 10.77 12.00 -6.47
CA PRO A 114 10.52 12.87 -5.33
C PRO A 114 9.33 12.44 -4.47
N THR A 115 8.20 12.08 -5.08
CA THR A 115 7.00 11.69 -4.33
C THR A 115 7.21 10.40 -3.57
N VAL A 116 7.83 9.39 -4.18
CA VAL A 116 8.17 8.14 -3.49
C VAL A 116 9.07 8.42 -2.29
N VAL A 117 10.10 9.26 -2.44
CA VAL A 117 10.98 9.63 -1.31
C VAL A 117 10.22 10.34 -0.19
N VAL A 118 9.40 11.34 -0.52
CA VAL A 118 8.67 12.14 0.47
C VAL A 118 7.61 11.30 1.19
N THR A 119 6.83 10.50 0.45
CA THR A 119 5.80 9.62 1.01
C THR A 119 6.40 8.54 1.90
N LEU A 120 7.45 7.86 1.46
CA LEU A 120 8.12 6.83 2.27
C LEU A 120 8.74 7.41 3.54
N ASN A 121 9.33 8.61 3.46
CA ASN A 121 9.88 9.28 4.64
C ASN A 121 8.77 9.65 5.64
N ALA A 122 7.61 10.10 5.15
CA ALA A 122 6.48 10.47 6.01
C ALA A 122 5.79 9.25 6.63
N THR A 123 5.76 8.11 5.94
CA THR A 123 5.14 6.87 6.44
C THR A 123 6.14 5.91 7.09
N ALA A 124 7.33 6.39 7.44
CA ALA A 124 8.34 5.56 8.07
C ALA A 124 7.86 5.06 9.45
N TYR A 125 8.19 3.82 9.79
CA TYR A 125 7.82 3.26 11.08
C TYR A 125 8.53 4.01 12.22
N SER A 126 7.75 4.56 13.14
CA SER A 126 8.24 5.12 14.39
C SER A 126 8.02 4.09 15.50
N PRO A 127 9.07 3.64 16.20
CA PRO A 127 8.88 2.69 17.29
C PRO A 127 8.01 3.31 18.38
N PRO A 128 7.14 2.52 19.04
CA PRO A 128 6.41 3.00 20.19
C PRO A 128 7.41 3.49 21.24
N GLU A 129 7.15 4.66 21.82
CA GLU A 129 7.96 5.17 22.93
C GLU A 129 7.98 4.12 24.05
N GLU A 130 9.17 3.80 24.57
CA GLU A 130 9.30 2.90 25.71
C GLU A 130 8.42 3.44 26.84
N ARG A 131 7.40 2.66 27.20
CA ARG A 131 6.50 3.03 28.29
C ARG A 131 7.31 2.98 29.59
N ASP A 132 7.63 4.14 30.15
CA ASP A 132 8.18 4.29 31.52
C ASP A 132 7.16 3.83 32.60
N GLU A 133 5.97 3.39 32.20
CA GLU A 133 4.97 2.82 33.09
C GLU A 133 5.45 1.42 33.53
N PRO A 134 5.68 1.18 34.84
CA PRO A 134 6.00 -0.15 35.31
C PRO A 134 4.89 -1.10 34.87
N LEU A 135 5.27 -2.25 34.30
CA LEU A 135 4.34 -3.33 33.94
C LEU A 135 3.44 -3.63 35.15
N LYS A 136 2.25 -3.03 35.18
CA LYS A 136 1.18 -3.45 36.06
C LYS A 136 0.71 -4.79 35.52
N ASN A 137 1.35 -5.86 36.01
CA ASN A 137 0.83 -7.22 35.95
C ASN A 137 -0.42 -7.32 36.86
N GLU A 138 -1.42 -6.47 36.62
CA GLU A 138 -2.75 -6.71 37.15
C GLU A 138 -3.39 -7.72 36.21
N PRO A 139 -3.82 -8.90 36.69
CA PRO A 139 -4.54 -9.86 35.88
C PRO A 139 -5.75 -9.16 35.25
N SER A 140 -5.90 -9.27 33.93
CA SER A 140 -7.10 -8.79 33.25
C SER A 140 -8.33 -9.37 33.96
N PRO A 141 -9.29 -8.56 34.43
CA PRO A 141 -10.53 -9.06 35.06
C PRO A 141 -11.37 -9.94 34.12
N ASP A 142 -11.13 -9.81 32.81
CA ASP A 142 -11.80 -10.57 31.77
C ASP A 142 -10.93 -11.74 31.28
N GLY A 143 -10.86 -12.79 32.10
CA GLY A 143 -10.45 -14.11 31.64
C GLY A 143 -11.52 -14.73 30.72
N PRO A 144 -11.15 -15.56 29.73
CA PRO A 144 -12.13 -16.21 28.86
C PRO A 144 -13.01 -17.16 29.69
N LYS A 145 -14.30 -16.82 29.82
CA LYS A 145 -15.33 -17.75 30.29
C LYS A 145 -15.50 -18.83 29.23
N VAL A 146 -14.99 -20.03 29.51
CA VAL A 146 -15.24 -21.22 28.69
C VAL A 146 -16.59 -21.80 29.11
N GLU A 147 -17.64 -21.44 28.39
CA GLU A 147 -18.99 -21.96 28.58
C GLU A 147 -19.54 -22.37 27.21
N GLY A 148 -19.79 -23.68 27.00
CA GLY A 148 -20.58 -24.16 25.86
C GLY A 148 -19.99 -25.32 25.03
N ASP A 149 -20.09 -26.53 25.59
CA ASP A 149 -20.53 -27.77 24.93
C ASP A 149 -19.89 -28.19 23.57
N LEU A 150 -18.77 -28.92 23.66
CA LEU A 150 -18.22 -29.74 22.58
C LEU A 150 -19.13 -30.97 22.33
N LYS A 151 -20.03 -30.89 21.35
CA LYS A 151 -20.59 -32.09 20.71
C LYS A 151 -19.55 -32.72 19.78
N VAL A 152 -18.76 -33.64 20.33
CA VAL A 152 -17.92 -34.55 19.55
C VAL A 152 -18.83 -35.57 18.85
N THR A 153 -19.21 -35.31 17.61
CA THR A 153 -19.78 -36.35 16.74
C THR A 153 -18.64 -37.16 16.13
N SER A 154 -18.30 -38.26 16.79
CA SER A 154 -17.59 -39.37 16.17
C SER A 154 -18.54 -40.08 15.21
N GLN A 155 -18.30 -39.98 13.91
CA GLN A 155 -18.88 -40.88 12.91
C GLN A 155 -17.76 -41.48 12.06
N LEU A 156 -17.21 -42.57 12.56
CA LEU A 156 -16.63 -43.63 11.74
C LEU A 156 -17.79 -44.52 11.29
N THR A 157 -18.03 -44.66 9.98
CA THR A 157 -18.45 -45.93 9.34
C THR A 157 -18.28 -45.85 7.80
N SER A 158 -17.33 -46.65 7.30
CA SER A 158 -17.40 -47.61 6.18
C SER A 158 -17.96 -47.27 4.78
N GLN A 159 -17.17 -47.74 3.81
CA GLN A 159 -17.54 -48.36 2.51
C GLN A 159 -17.72 -47.54 1.22
N ARG A 160 -16.69 -47.70 0.35
CA ARG A 160 -16.75 -48.29 -1.00
C ARG A 160 -17.79 -47.73 -1.99
N THR A 161 -17.32 -47.12 -3.08
CA THR A 161 -17.17 -47.68 -4.44
C THR A 161 -16.90 -46.50 -5.39
N ARG A 162 -15.93 -46.63 -6.30
CA ARG A 162 -15.54 -45.60 -7.29
C ARG A 162 -16.52 -45.61 -8.47
N PRO A 163 -17.15 -44.48 -8.81
CA PRO A 163 -17.57 -44.19 -10.18
C PRO A 163 -16.59 -43.20 -10.81
N ALA A 164 -16.33 -43.33 -12.11
CA ALA A 164 -15.54 -42.38 -12.87
C ALA A 164 -16.23 -41.01 -12.88
N ALA A 165 -15.65 -40.03 -12.17
CA ALA A 165 -16.20 -38.68 -12.09
C ALA A 165 -15.50 -37.75 -13.08
N HIS A 166 -16.31 -37.05 -13.86
CA HIS A 166 -15.92 -35.92 -14.72
C HIS A 166 -15.08 -34.90 -13.93
N PRO A 167 -14.17 -34.16 -14.58
CA PRO A 167 -13.36 -33.15 -13.90
C PRO A 167 -14.26 -32.09 -13.29
N ARG A 168 -14.52 -32.20 -11.98
CA ARG A 168 -15.18 -31.14 -11.21
C ARG A 168 -14.22 -29.96 -11.11
N PRO A 169 -14.68 -28.71 -11.26
CA PRO A 169 -13.86 -27.55 -11.02
C PRO A 169 -13.34 -27.61 -9.58
N ARG A 170 -12.01 -27.70 -9.42
CA ARG A 170 -11.36 -27.61 -8.11
C ARG A 170 -11.72 -26.25 -7.50
N PRO A 171 -12.16 -26.18 -6.23
CA PRO A 171 -12.43 -24.90 -5.57
C PRO A 171 -11.15 -24.08 -5.54
N ALA A 172 -11.25 -22.80 -5.92
CA ALA A 172 -10.15 -21.85 -5.79
C ALA A 172 -9.88 -21.63 -4.29
N LEU A 173 -8.71 -22.06 -3.81
CA LEU A 173 -8.33 -21.98 -2.39
C LEU A 173 -7.49 -20.74 -2.07
N GLY A 174 -7.10 -19.95 -3.07
CA GLY A 174 -6.31 -18.71 -2.92
C GLY A 174 -6.97 -17.50 -3.58
N LEU A 175 -6.53 -16.30 -3.20
CA LEU A 175 -6.99 -15.04 -3.81
C LEU A 175 -6.68 -14.97 -5.31
N LEU A 176 -5.52 -15.50 -5.70
CA LEU A 176 -5.11 -15.72 -7.08
C LEU A 176 -4.64 -17.17 -7.24
N ASP A 177 -5.33 -17.94 -8.09
CA ASP A 177 -4.98 -19.32 -8.44
C ASP A 177 -4.55 -19.38 -9.92
N LEU A 178 -3.31 -19.79 -10.15
CA LEU A 178 -2.67 -19.88 -11.45
C LEU A 178 -2.51 -21.36 -11.83
N ASP A 179 -3.16 -21.75 -12.92
CA ASP A 179 -3.19 -23.10 -13.47
C ASP A 179 -2.91 -22.98 -14.99
N PRO A 180 -2.19 -23.91 -15.64
CA PRO A 180 -1.85 -23.81 -17.07
C PRO A 180 -3.03 -23.54 -18.01
N GLN A 181 -4.26 -23.83 -17.57
CA GLN A 181 -5.48 -23.61 -18.37
C GLN A 181 -6.37 -22.46 -17.86
N ARG A 182 -6.05 -21.81 -16.73
CA ARG A 182 -6.94 -20.80 -16.13
C ARG A 182 -6.26 -19.90 -15.09
N VAL A 183 -6.73 -18.66 -15.04
CA VAL A 183 -6.52 -17.72 -13.92
C VAL A 183 -7.84 -17.61 -13.17
N ALA A 184 -7.84 -17.93 -11.88
CA ALA A 184 -9.04 -17.83 -11.04
C ALA A 184 -8.80 -16.91 -9.85
N PHE A 185 -9.83 -16.14 -9.49
CA PHE A 185 -9.86 -15.33 -8.27
C PHE A 185 -10.88 -15.93 -7.31
N GLY A 186 -10.51 -16.05 -6.03
CA GLY A 186 -11.34 -16.68 -5.01
C GLY A 186 -11.26 -15.97 -3.66
N LEU A 187 -12.21 -16.26 -2.77
CA LEU A 187 -12.11 -15.85 -1.37
C LEU A 187 -11.26 -16.90 -0.64
N PRO A 188 -10.08 -16.53 -0.08
CA PRO A 188 -9.26 -17.48 0.64
C PRO A 188 -9.98 -17.91 1.92
N ALA A 189 -10.11 -19.22 2.12
CA ALA A 189 -10.59 -19.75 3.39
C ALA A 189 -9.49 -19.59 4.45
N PRO A 190 -9.77 -19.00 5.62
CA PRO A 190 -8.78 -18.91 6.70
C PRO A 190 -8.44 -20.30 7.24
N ASP A 191 -7.15 -20.62 7.33
CA ASP A 191 -6.65 -21.80 8.05
C ASP A 191 -6.25 -21.38 9.46
N VAL A 192 -6.81 -22.06 10.47
CA VAL A 192 -6.60 -21.77 11.90
C VAL A 192 -5.77 -22.90 12.48
N ARG A 193 -4.56 -22.58 12.96
CA ARG A 193 -3.67 -23.56 13.57
C ARG A 193 -3.22 -23.15 14.96
N PRO A 194 -3.01 -24.11 15.89
CA PRO A 194 -2.37 -23.84 17.16
C PRO A 194 -0.93 -23.35 16.93
N LEU A 195 -0.55 -22.27 17.61
CA LEU A 195 0.76 -21.64 17.49
C LEU A 195 1.86 -22.41 18.25
N TYR A 196 1.45 -23.16 19.28
CA TYR A 196 2.33 -24.00 20.08
C TYR A 196 1.80 -25.42 20.19
N SER A 197 2.71 -26.38 20.17
CA SER A 197 2.40 -27.76 20.52
C SER A 197 2.25 -27.92 22.05
N PRO A 198 1.53 -28.95 22.53
CA PRO A 198 1.39 -29.22 23.96
C PRO A 198 2.73 -29.38 24.70
N GLN A 199 3.77 -29.88 24.02
CA GLN A 199 5.11 -30.04 24.60
C GLN A 199 5.82 -28.68 24.76
N GLU A 200 5.63 -27.75 23.83
CA GLU A 200 6.22 -26.40 23.90
C GLU A 200 5.53 -25.55 24.96
N MET A 201 4.21 -25.69 25.13
CA MET A 201 3.48 -25.03 26.22
C MET A 201 4.03 -25.42 27.59
N LEU A 202 4.30 -26.70 27.81
CA LEU A 202 4.89 -27.21 29.06
C LEU A 202 6.34 -26.76 29.25
N ARG A 203 7.12 -26.67 28.17
CA ARG A 203 8.54 -26.32 28.23
C ARG A 203 8.78 -24.82 28.42
N PHE A 204 7.95 -23.97 27.82
CA PHE A 204 8.15 -22.52 27.77
C PHE A 204 7.14 -21.73 28.60
N GLY A 205 6.13 -22.38 29.18
CA GLY A 205 5.09 -21.72 29.99
C GLY A 205 4.25 -20.71 29.20
N VAL A 206 4.23 -20.82 27.87
CA VAL A 206 3.52 -19.90 26.98
C VAL A 206 2.03 -20.26 26.87
N THR A 207 1.19 -19.24 26.76
CA THR A 207 -0.24 -19.40 26.51
C THR A 207 -0.47 -19.82 25.06
N GLN A 208 -1.48 -20.67 24.83
CA GLN A 208 -1.82 -21.13 23.48
C GLN A 208 -2.26 -19.95 22.60
N GLY A 209 -1.53 -19.70 21.52
CA GLY A 209 -1.94 -18.76 20.47
C GLY A 209 -2.66 -19.47 19.33
N GLN A 210 -3.45 -18.71 18.56
CA GLN A 210 -3.99 -19.16 17.27
C GLN A 210 -3.30 -18.38 16.14
N GLU A 211 -2.81 -19.11 15.14
CA GLU A 211 -2.27 -18.53 13.91
C GLU A 211 -3.34 -18.57 12.82
N PHE A 212 -3.63 -17.42 12.22
CA PHE A 212 -4.53 -17.29 11.07
C PHE A 212 -3.71 -17.18 9.79
N ARG A 213 -3.89 -18.11 8.86
CA ARG A 213 -3.21 -18.09 7.56
C ARG A 213 -4.21 -17.82 6.44
N PHE A 214 -3.86 -16.87 5.57
CA PHE A 214 -4.61 -16.54 4.37
C PHE A 214 -3.77 -16.86 3.13
N SER A 215 -4.24 -17.75 2.26
CA SER A 215 -3.54 -18.09 1.01
C SER A 215 -3.77 -17.01 -0.05
N VAL A 216 -2.74 -16.20 -0.34
CA VAL A 216 -2.85 -15.11 -1.32
C VAL A 216 -2.63 -15.63 -2.75
N VAL A 217 -1.60 -16.46 -2.97
CA VAL A 217 -1.26 -16.98 -4.29
C VAL A 217 -1.11 -18.49 -4.24
N ARG A 218 -1.69 -19.17 -5.23
CA ARG A 218 -1.48 -20.59 -5.47
C ARG A 218 -1.10 -20.79 -6.93
N ALA A 219 -0.06 -21.57 -7.18
CA ALA A 219 0.38 -21.93 -8.53
C ALA A 219 0.60 -23.44 -8.59
N ALA A 220 0.13 -24.07 -9.67
CA ALA A 220 0.45 -25.45 -10.02
C ALA A 220 1.03 -25.47 -11.44
N PHE A 221 2.11 -26.22 -11.65
CA PHE A 221 2.82 -26.35 -12.91
C PHE A 221 3.04 -27.81 -13.24
#